data_AF-A0A1F3MW08-F1
#
_entry.id   AF-A0A1F3MW08-F1
#
_cell.length_a   1.000
_cell.length_b   1.000
_cell.length_c   1.000
_cell.angle_alpha   90.00
_cell.angle_beta   90.00
_cell.angle_gamma   90.00
#
_symmetry.space_group_name_H-M   'P 1'
#
loop_
_entity.id
_entity.type
_entity.pdbx_description
1 polymer ?
#
loop_
_entity_poly.entity_id
_entity_poly.type
_entity_poly.pdbx_seq_one_letter_code
_entity_poly.pdbx_strand_id
1 'polypeptide(L)'
;MLVLMNIINTTMRTPIIILLALMLFPAVYGQTEEAVDSKAQKELQKEEKKKQREAEKAEQVALVDMMVNSRRFVLEADYLSNQYGTRAVVNSTLNFIIVDTTRGTIQTASMSGVGGPNMMGGMTADGNITQYELTKSPKNRGYSIRMMIMTSVGM
;
A
#
# COMPACT_ATOMS: atom_id res chain seq x y z
N MET A 1 70.35 -9.23 -53.80
CA MET A 1 69.44 -10.37 -53.50
C MET A 1 69.26 -10.66 -52.00
N LEU A 2 69.92 -9.95 -51.06
CA LEU A 2 69.72 -10.17 -49.60
C LEU A 2 68.80 -9.15 -48.89
N VAL A 3 68.55 -7.98 -49.47
CA VAL A 3 67.71 -6.93 -48.83
C VAL A 3 66.21 -7.21 -49.00
N LEU A 4 65.82 -7.79 -50.14
CA LEU A 4 64.42 -8.14 -50.45
C LEU A 4 63.87 -9.29 -49.58
N MET A 5 64.73 -10.19 -49.11
CA MET A 5 64.31 -11.41 -48.41
C MET A 5 63.95 -11.16 -46.92
N ASN A 6 64.42 -10.05 -46.34
CA ASN A 6 64.10 -9.66 -44.96
C ASN A 6 62.80 -8.85 -44.83
N ILE A 7 62.42 -8.12 -45.90
CA ILE A 7 61.20 -7.31 -45.97
C ILE A 7 59.97 -8.21 -46.11
N ILE A 8 60.07 -9.31 -46.85
CA ILE A 8 58.97 -10.27 -47.08
C ILE A 8 58.64 -11.06 -45.78
N ASN A 9 59.65 -11.42 -44.99
CA ASN A 9 59.45 -12.12 -43.72
C ASN A 9 58.85 -11.22 -42.62
N THR A 10 59.11 -9.91 -42.66
CA THR A 10 58.50 -8.95 -41.71
C THR A 10 57.06 -8.61 -42.11
N THR A 11 56.75 -8.49 -43.40
CA THR A 11 55.39 -8.21 -43.89
C THR A 11 54.39 -9.37 -43.77
N MET A 12 54.84 -10.63 -43.74
CA MET A 12 53.95 -11.78 -43.50
C MET A 12 53.74 -12.13 -42.01
N ARG A 13 54.62 -11.66 -41.11
CA ARG A 13 54.48 -11.88 -39.66
C ARG A 13 53.54 -10.87 -39.00
N THR A 14 53.51 -9.62 -39.46
CA THR A 14 52.59 -8.58 -38.95
C THR A 14 51.10 -8.90 -39.10
N PRO A 15 50.58 -9.40 -40.25
CA PRO A 15 49.17 -9.74 -40.35
C PRO A 15 48.80 -10.95 -39.49
N ILE A 16 49.71 -11.91 -39.29
CA ILE A 16 49.49 -13.08 -38.42
C ILE A 16 49.48 -12.66 -36.94
N ILE A 17 50.37 -11.75 -36.51
CA ILE A 17 50.40 -11.24 -35.14
C ILE A 17 49.17 -10.37 -34.83
N ILE A 18 48.67 -9.59 -35.79
CA ILE A 18 47.42 -8.82 -35.64
C ILE A 18 46.21 -9.75 -35.56
N LEU A 19 46.17 -10.83 -36.36
CA LEU A 19 45.11 -11.84 -36.30
C LEU A 19 45.13 -12.63 -34.99
N LEU A 20 46.32 -12.94 -34.46
CA LEU A 20 46.51 -13.64 -33.18
C LEU A 20 46.18 -12.73 -31.97
N ALA A 21 46.45 -11.42 -32.07
CA ALA A 21 46.11 -10.43 -31.05
C ALA A 21 44.59 -10.15 -31.00
N LEU A 22 43.88 -10.26 -32.13
CA LEU A 22 42.42 -10.12 -32.19
C LEU A 22 41.69 -11.30 -31.52
N MET A 23 42.29 -12.49 -31.49
CA MET A 23 41.73 -13.68 -30.83
C MET A 23 41.92 -13.70 -29.30
N LEU A 24 42.76 -12.82 -28.73
CA LEU A 24 43.05 -12.78 -27.29
C LEU A 24 42.11 -11.87 -26.47
N PHE A 25 41.09 -11.25 -27.08
CA PHE A 25 40.17 -10.32 -26.40
C PHE A 25 38.64 -10.57 -26.51
N PRO A 26 38.08 -11.79 -26.64
CA PRO A 26 36.65 -11.98 -26.42
C PRO A 26 36.36 -12.33 -24.94
N ALA A 27 36.61 -11.41 -24.01
CA ALA A 27 36.23 -11.63 -22.60
C ALA A 27 35.79 -10.39 -21.82
N VAL A 28 35.69 -9.21 -22.45
CA VAL A 28 35.29 -7.96 -21.77
C VAL A 28 33.83 -7.56 -22.07
N TYR A 29 32.99 -8.53 -22.48
CA TYR A 29 31.54 -8.29 -22.65
C TYR A 29 30.65 -9.28 -21.87
N GLY A 30 31.23 -10.29 -21.21
CA GLY A 30 30.45 -11.38 -20.58
C GLY A 30 29.95 -11.12 -19.15
N GLN A 31 30.24 -9.97 -18.53
CA GLN A 31 29.87 -9.70 -17.12
C GLN A 31 28.78 -8.64 -16.91
N THR A 32 28.14 -8.13 -17.97
CA THR A 32 27.17 -7.04 -17.84
C THR A 32 25.73 -7.38 -18.21
N GLU A 33 25.45 -8.49 -18.89
CA GLU A 33 24.08 -8.79 -19.34
C GLU A 33 23.17 -9.32 -18.23
N GLU A 34 23.59 -10.33 -17.46
CA GLU A 34 22.75 -10.92 -16.40
C GLU A 34 22.49 -9.97 -15.21
N ALA A 35 23.47 -9.11 -14.88
CA ALA A 35 23.35 -8.14 -13.79
C ALA A 35 22.49 -6.93 -14.17
N VAL A 36 22.41 -6.57 -15.46
CA VAL A 36 21.57 -5.48 -15.97
C VAL A 36 20.14 -5.96 -16.18
N ASP A 37 19.95 -7.16 -16.74
CA ASP A 37 18.62 -7.75 -16.96
C ASP A 37 17.90 -8.03 -15.62
N SER A 38 18.60 -8.57 -14.62
CA SER A 38 18.02 -8.79 -13.28
C SER A 38 17.65 -7.50 -12.53
N LYS A 39 18.35 -6.37 -12.78
CA LYS A 39 17.99 -5.06 -12.21
C LYS A 39 16.81 -4.44 -12.95
N ALA A 40 16.81 -4.49 -14.29
CA ALA A 40 15.71 -4.00 -15.11
C ALA A 40 14.41 -4.75 -14.80
N GLN A 41 14.45 -6.08 -14.67
CA GLN A 41 13.29 -6.88 -14.27
C GLN A 41 12.78 -6.53 -12.86
N LYS A 42 13.69 -6.27 -11.89
CA LYS A 42 13.30 -5.84 -10.54
C LYS A 42 12.66 -4.45 -10.53
N GLU A 43 13.17 -3.52 -11.33
CA GLU A 43 12.61 -2.17 -11.49
C GLU A 43 11.21 -2.24 -12.12
N LEU A 44 11.04 -3.02 -13.19
CA LEU A 44 9.74 -3.25 -13.83
C LEU A 44 8.72 -3.87 -12.86
N GLN A 45 9.11 -4.90 -12.09
CA GLN A 45 8.23 -5.50 -11.07
C GLN A 45 7.83 -4.53 -9.96
N LYS A 46 8.74 -3.62 -9.55
CA LYS A 46 8.41 -2.57 -8.56
C LYS A 46 7.43 -1.56 -9.14
N GLU A 47 7.64 -1.12 -10.38
CA GLU A 47 6.76 -0.18 -11.06
C GLU A 47 5.37 -0.78 -11.26
N GLU A 48 5.30 -2.04 -11.67
CA GLU A 48 4.03 -2.77 -11.83
C GLU A 48 3.29 -2.92 -10.49
N LYS A 49 3.99 -3.33 -9.42
CA LYS A 49 3.42 -3.36 -8.06
C LYS A 49 2.95 -1.98 -7.60
N LYS A 50 3.67 -0.92 -7.96
CA LYS A 50 3.27 0.45 -7.62
C LYS A 50 1.99 0.84 -8.37
N LYS A 51 1.92 0.58 -9.68
CA LYS A 51 0.72 0.82 -10.50
C LYS A 51 -0.49 0.03 -10.00
N GLN A 52 -0.30 -1.25 -9.64
CA GLN A 52 -1.34 -2.08 -9.02
C GLN A 52 -1.84 -1.48 -7.70
N ARG A 53 -0.94 -1.12 -6.79
CA ARG A 53 -1.30 -0.45 -5.52
C ARG A 53 -2.01 0.89 -5.73
N GLU A 54 -1.66 1.64 -6.77
CA GLU A 54 -2.33 2.90 -7.11
C GLU A 54 -3.74 2.67 -7.65
N ALA A 55 -3.93 1.66 -8.49
CA ALA A 55 -5.24 1.24 -8.98
C ALA A 55 -6.14 0.74 -7.83
N GLU A 56 -5.64 -0.17 -6.97
CA GLU A 56 -6.35 -0.66 -5.78
C GLU A 56 -6.78 0.48 -4.86
N LYS A 57 -5.89 1.46 -4.63
CA LYS A 57 -6.22 2.65 -3.83
C LYS A 57 -7.31 3.50 -4.47
N ALA A 58 -7.29 3.66 -5.80
CA ALA A 58 -8.30 4.43 -6.51
C ALA A 58 -9.68 3.75 -6.41
N GLU A 59 -9.73 2.44 -6.58
CA GLU A 59 -10.94 1.63 -6.39
C GLU A 59 -11.46 1.73 -4.96
N GLN A 60 -10.58 1.59 -3.96
CA GLN A 60 -10.95 1.72 -2.55
C GLN A 60 -11.54 3.11 -2.23
N VAL A 61 -10.95 4.18 -2.79
CA VAL A 61 -11.47 5.55 -2.60
C VAL A 61 -12.86 5.69 -3.22
N ALA A 62 -13.08 5.14 -4.42
CA ALA A 62 -14.39 5.15 -5.08
C ALA A 62 -15.43 4.35 -4.27
N LEU A 63 -15.04 3.20 -3.72
CA LEU A 63 -15.90 2.39 -2.85
C LEU A 63 -16.27 3.15 -1.57
N VAL A 64 -15.31 3.80 -0.92
CA VAL A 64 -15.56 4.62 0.27
C VAL A 64 -16.51 5.78 -0.06
N ASP A 65 -16.29 6.48 -1.18
CA ASP A 65 -17.20 7.55 -1.64
C ASP A 65 -18.63 7.01 -1.83
N MET A 66 -18.80 5.87 -2.50
CA MET A 66 -20.12 5.24 -2.66
C MET A 66 -20.76 4.91 -1.31
N MET A 67 -20.01 4.29 -0.40
CA MET A 67 -20.51 3.85 0.91
C MET A 67 -20.96 5.00 1.81
N VAL A 68 -20.16 6.07 1.92
CA VAL A 68 -20.49 7.21 2.79
C VAL A 68 -21.63 8.07 2.23
N ASN A 69 -21.75 8.16 0.90
CA ASN A 69 -22.86 8.87 0.25
C ASN A 69 -24.17 8.07 0.31
N SER A 70 -24.10 6.74 0.14
CA SER A 70 -25.27 5.86 0.28
C SER A 70 -25.68 5.60 1.74
N ARG A 71 -24.84 6.00 2.71
CA ARG A 71 -25.02 5.75 4.15
C ARG A 71 -25.16 4.26 4.46
N ARG A 72 -24.34 3.43 3.81
CA ARG A 72 -24.37 1.97 3.97
C ARG A 72 -22.95 1.46 4.18
N PHE A 73 -22.54 1.37 5.44
CA PHE A 73 -21.19 0.93 5.79
C PHE A 73 -21.10 0.41 7.23
N VAL A 74 -20.02 -0.33 7.48
CA VAL A 74 -19.56 -0.70 8.81
C VAL A 74 -18.17 -0.15 9.00
N LEU A 75 -17.95 0.56 10.12
CA LEU A 75 -16.63 0.96 10.58
C LEU A 75 -16.24 0.04 11.74
N GLU A 76 -15.35 -0.89 11.45
CA GLU A 76 -14.76 -1.82 12.41
C GLU A 76 -13.57 -1.18 13.13
N ALA A 77 -13.48 -1.36 14.45
CA ALA A 77 -12.40 -0.81 15.24
C ALA A 77 -11.33 -1.86 15.53
N ASP A 78 -10.08 -1.54 15.20
CA ASP A 78 -8.91 -2.29 15.64
C ASP A 78 -8.49 -1.90 17.07
N TYR A 79 -8.76 -0.64 17.46
CA TYR A 79 -8.38 -0.09 18.76
C TYR A 79 -9.47 0.83 19.32
N LEU A 80 -9.61 0.85 20.64
CA LEU A 80 -10.31 1.90 21.37
C LEU A 80 -9.30 2.86 21.99
N SER A 81 -9.54 4.16 21.88
CA SER A 81 -8.75 5.21 22.51
C SER A 81 -9.56 5.90 23.60
N ASN A 82 -8.95 6.16 24.76
CA ASN A 82 -9.57 7.01 25.78
C ASN A 82 -9.19 8.49 25.58
N GLN A 83 -9.77 9.37 26.40
CA GLN A 83 -9.52 10.81 26.38
C GLN A 83 -8.07 11.21 26.71
N TYR A 84 -7.29 10.29 27.29
CA TYR A 84 -5.87 10.48 27.61
C TYR A 84 -4.94 9.96 26.50
N GLY A 85 -5.49 9.48 25.38
CA GLY A 85 -4.72 8.98 24.24
C GLY A 85 -4.21 7.54 24.39
N THR A 86 -4.52 6.85 25.50
CA THR A 86 -4.20 5.43 25.65
C THR A 86 -5.06 4.60 24.70
N ARG A 87 -4.45 3.66 23.99
CA ARG A 87 -5.12 2.74 23.07
C ARG A 87 -5.06 1.31 23.56
N ALA A 88 -6.15 0.56 23.40
CA ALA A 88 -6.12 -0.90 23.51
C ALA A 88 -6.64 -1.55 22.24
N VAL A 89 -6.01 -2.65 21.85
CA VAL A 89 -6.48 -3.54 20.78
C VAL A 89 -7.78 -4.17 21.21
N VAL A 90 -8.74 -4.28 20.29
CA VAL A 90 -10.05 -4.89 20.57
C VAL A 90 -10.45 -5.89 19.48
N ASN A 91 -11.50 -6.67 19.76
CA ASN A 91 -12.13 -7.50 18.75
C ASN A 91 -13.07 -6.64 17.90
N SER A 92 -12.81 -6.53 16.60
CA SER A 92 -13.58 -5.69 15.68
C SER A 92 -15.04 -6.12 15.52
N THR A 93 -15.33 -7.42 15.64
CA THR A 93 -16.70 -7.97 15.59
C THR A 93 -17.55 -7.52 16.78
N LEU A 94 -16.92 -7.02 17.86
CA LEU A 94 -17.62 -6.49 19.04
C LEU A 94 -17.42 -4.98 19.23
N ASN A 95 -16.73 -4.31 18.30
CA ASN A 95 -16.39 -2.90 18.40
C ASN A 95 -16.52 -2.25 17.02
N PHE A 96 -17.70 -1.74 16.72
CA PHE A 96 -18.04 -1.25 15.38
C PHE A 96 -19.10 -0.16 15.40
N ILE A 97 -19.20 0.56 14.30
CA ILE A 97 -20.31 1.47 13.97
C ILE A 97 -20.95 0.98 12.67
N ILE A 98 -22.26 0.72 12.67
CA ILE A 98 -23.04 0.43 11.48
C ILE A 98 -23.86 1.65 11.13
N VAL A 99 -23.90 1.98 9.84
CA VAL A 99 -24.85 2.93 9.25
C VAL A 99 -25.56 2.18 8.12
N ASP A 100 -26.87 2.01 8.26
CA ASP A 100 -27.74 1.49 7.20
C ASP A 100 -28.88 2.46 6.93
N THR A 101 -28.64 3.32 5.95
CA THR A 101 -29.58 4.29 5.39
C THR A 101 -30.08 5.29 6.44
N THR A 102 -31.09 4.91 7.23
CA THR A 102 -31.71 5.72 8.29
C THR A 102 -31.50 5.14 9.69
N ARG A 103 -30.89 3.96 9.83
CA ARG A 103 -30.55 3.36 11.12
C ARG A 103 -29.06 3.36 11.37
N GLY A 104 -28.69 3.52 12.64
CA GLY A 104 -27.31 3.48 13.09
C GLY A 104 -27.18 2.63 14.35
N THR A 105 -26.09 1.87 14.41
CA THR A 105 -25.74 1.05 15.56
C THR A 105 -24.31 1.38 15.99
N ILE A 106 -24.10 1.66 17.26
CA ILE A 106 -22.77 1.79 17.86
C ILE A 106 -22.62 0.66 18.88
N GLN A 107 -21.66 -0.21 18.65
CA GLN A 107 -21.30 -1.28 19.56
C GLN A 107 -19.88 -1.06 20.03
N THR A 108 -19.68 -1.10 21.34
CA THR A 108 -18.36 -1.31 21.91
C THR A 108 -18.45 -2.36 23.00
N ALA A 109 -17.46 -3.22 23.08
CA ALA A 109 -17.30 -4.18 24.15
C ALA A 109 -15.80 -4.29 24.44
N SER A 110 -15.39 -3.75 25.58
CA SER A 110 -14.01 -3.82 26.03
C SER A 110 -13.93 -4.64 27.32
N MET A 111 -13.25 -5.77 27.25
CA MET A 111 -12.90 -6.57 28.44
C MET A 111 -11.78 -5.88 29.26
N SER A 112 -10.96 -5.08 28.59
CA SER A 112 -9.89 -4.28 29.21
C SER A 112 -10.44 -2.91 29.63
N GLY A 113 -10.27 -2.51 30.88
CA GLY A 113 -10.80 -1.27 31.48
C GLY A 113 -10.21 0.04 30.95
N VAL A 114 -10.06 0.22 29.64
CA VAL A 114 -9.59 1.44 28.94
C VAL A 114 -10.42 2.67 29.31
N GLY A 115 -11.60 2.44 29.85
CA GLY A 115 -12.56 3.44 30.28
C GLY A 115 -12.59 3.78 31.77
N GLY A 116 -11.70 3.21 32.59
CA GLY A 116 -11.69 3.42 34.03
C GLY A 116 -12.41 2.31 34.81
N PRO A 117 -12.50 2.44 36.16
CA PRO A 117 -12.86 1.34 37.06
C PRO A 117 -14.26 0.75 36.86
N ASN A 118 -15.16 1.45 36.16
CA ASN A 118 -16.54 1.02 35.91
C ASN A 118 -16.83 0.61 34.45
N MET A 119 -15.82 0.56 33.56
CA MET A 119 -16.03 0.28 32.13
C MET A 119 -15.76 -1.18 31.73
N MET A 120 -15.86 -2.11 32.68
CA MET A 120 -16.12 -3.52 32.37
C MET A 120 -17.58 -3.66 31.94
N GLY A 121 -17.89 -3.29 30.70
CA GLY A 121 -19.25 -3.34 30.19
C GLY A 121 -19.29 -2.86 28.75
N GLY A 122 -19.86 -3.69 27.87
CA GLY A 122 -20.16 -3.25 26.52
C GLY A 122 -21.39 -2.35 26.52
N MET A 123 -21.43 -1.39 25.58
CA MET A 123 -22.63 -0.63 25.29
C MET A 123 -23.02 -0.85 23.83
N THR A 124 -24.32 -0.99 23.62
CA THR A 124 -24.94 -1.09 22.31
C THR A 124 -25.98 0.01 22.23
N ALA A 125 -25.79 0.96 21.32
CA ALA A 125 -26.74 2.01 21.03
C ALA A 125 -27.26 1.79 19.61
N ASP A 126 -28.53 1.38 19.49
CA ASP A 126 -29.20 1.16 18.21
C ASP A 126 -30.40 2.08 18.07
N GLY A 127 -30.60 2.64 16.88
CA GLY A 127 -31.75 3.50 16.64
C GLY A 127 -31.73 4.26 15.32
N ASN A 128 -32.59 5.27 15.24
CA ASN A 128 -32.77 6.05 14.03
C ASN A 128 -31.77 7.20 13.96
N ILE A 129 -31.16 7.39 12.79
CA ILE A 129 -30.30 8.54 12.49
C ILE A 129 -31.20 9.74 12.21
N THR A 130 -31.14 10.73 13.08
CA THR A 130 -31.94 11.97 12.96
C THR A 130 -31.19 13.08 12.23
N GLN A 131 -29.85 13.03 12.23
CA GLN A 131 -28.99 13.96 11.50
C GLN A 131 -27.77 13.22 10.95
N TYR A 132 -27.38 13.56 9.73
CA TYR A 132 -26.20 13.02 9.05
C TYR A 132 -25.55 14.10 8.20
N GLU A 133 -24.42 14.61 8.66
CA GLU A 133 -23.60 15.61 7.97
C GLU A 133 -22.33 14.95 7.45
N LEU A 134 -22.16 14.99 6.13
CA LEU A 134 -20.97 14.48 5.44
C LEU A 134 -20.16 15.66 4.91
N THR A 135 -18.90 15.76 5.33
CA THR A 135 -17.95 16.75 4.82
C THR A 135 -16.75 16.04 4.20
N LYS A 136 -16.49 16.30 2.91
CA LYS A 136 -15.28 15.81 2.23
C LYS A 136 -14.13 16.80 2.47
N SER A 137 -13.02 16.33 3.02
CA SER A 137 -11.83 17.16 3.20
C SER A 137 -11.12 17.36 1.85
N PRO A 138 -10.94 18.60 1.37
CA PRO A 138 -10.24 18.86 0.12
C PRO A 138 -8.74 18.52 0.17
N LYS A 139 -8.13 18.55 1.38
CA LYS A 139 -6.68 18.32 1.55
C LYS A 139 -6.31 16.84 1.58
N ASN A 140 -7.04 16.05 2.37
CA ASN A 140 -6.65 14.66 2.67
C ASN A 140 -7.50 13.59 1.97
N ARG A 141 -8.43 13.99 1.08
CA ARG A 141 -9.40 13.10 0.41
C ARG A 141 -10.27 12.23 1.35
N GLY A 142 -10.20 12.47 2.67
CA GLY A 142 -11.00 11.78 3.68
C GLY A 142 -12.36 12.43 3.89
N TYR A 143 -13.26 11.69 4.54
CA TYR A 143 -14.60 12.15 4.91
C TYR A 143 -14.67 12.36 6.42
N SER A 144 -15.38 13.41 6.83
CA SER A 144 -15.83 13.63 8.19
C SER A 144 -17.33 13.43 8.22
N ILE A 145 -17.80 12.56 9.13
CA ILE A 145 -19.22 12.29 9.33
C ILE A 145 -19.57 12.73 10.74
N ARG A 146 -20.55 13.63 10.86
CA ARG A 146 -21.23 13.92 12.12
C ARG A 146 -22.65 13.39 12.02
N MET A 147 -23.03 12.52 12.95
CA MET A 147 -24.38 11.97 12.97
C MET A 147 -24.94 11.92 14.38
N MET A 148 -26.27 11.96 14.47
CA MET A 148 -27.01 11.76 15.72
C MET A 148 -27.91 10.54 15.57
N ILE A 149 -27.80 9.62 16.53
CA ILE A 149 -28.64 8.43 16.62
C ILE A 149 -29.55 8.59 17.82
N MET A 150 -30.85 8.58 17.58
CA MET A 150 -31.86 8.53 18.62
C MET A 150 -32.04 7.08 19.05
N THR A 151 -31.59 6.76 20.27
CA THR A 151 -31.65 5.41 20.84
C THR A 151 -32.48 5.40 22.10
N SER A 152 -32.97 4.23 22.49
CA SER A 152 -33.69 4.04 23.77
C SER A 152 -32.76 3.80 24.96
N VAL A 153 -31.44 3.83 24.76
CA VAL A 153 -30.46 3.58 25.80
C VAL A 153 -30.36 4.79 26.72
N GLY A 154 -30.72 4.61 27.99
CA GLY A 154 -30.69 5.68 29.00
C GLY A 154 -32.02 6.40 29.25
N MET A 155 -33.15 5.87 28.77
CA MET A 155 -34.48 6.12 29.37
C MET A 155 -34.73 5.20 30.55
#